data_AF-A0AAJ1XD36-F1
#
_entry.id   AF-A0AAJ1XD36-F1
#
_cell.length_a   1.000
_cell.length_b   1.000
_cell.length_c   1.000
_cell.angle_alpha   90.00
_cell.angle_beta   90.00
_cell.angle_gamma   90.00
#
_symmetry.space_group_name_H-M   'P 1'
#
loop_
_entity.id
_entity.type
_entity.pdbx_description
1 polymer ?
#
loop_
_entity_poly.entity_id
_entity_poly.type
_entity_poly.pdbx_seq_one_letter_code
_entity_poly.pdbx_strand_id
1 'polypeptide(L)' 'MTKTEEMAAYLAILSSGGSTFSHFVVVDGVTERAGVKVVAIRDPHGVHYFSALSTFERNFSGDVVVPRGVQK' A
#
# COMPACT_ATOMS: atom_id res chain seq x y z
N MET A 1 -12.63 14.33 14.60
CA MET A 1 -13.41 13.52 13.64
C MET A 1 -12.56 13.41 12.39
N THR A 2 -11.60 12.48 12.39
CA THR A 2 -10.64 12.29 11.29
C THR A 2 -11.34 11.61 10.12
N LYS A 3 -11.03 12.10 8.92
CA LYS A 3 -11.56 11.62 7.63
C LYS A 3 -11.51 10.10 7.58
N THR A 4 -12.56 9.48 7.04
CA THR A 4 -12.60 8.07 6.68
C THR A 4 -11.28 7.70 6.00
N GLU A 5 -10.43 6.97 6.71
CA GLU A 5 -9.14 6.53 6.20
C GLU A 5 -9.42 5.61 5.01
N GLU A 6 -8.98 6.04 3.83
CA GLU A 6 -9.24 5.34 2.57
C GLU A 6 -8.49 4.00 2.58
N MET A 7 -9.17 2.95 3.03
CA MET A 7 -8.66 1.59 2.97
C MET A 7 -8.68 1.12 1.52
N ALA A 8 -7.50 0.99 0.91
CA ALA A 8 -7.36 0.49 -0.45
C ALA A 8 -6.45 -0.73 -0.47
N ALA A 9 -6.83 -1.76 -1.22
CA ALA A 9 -5.97 -2.92 -1.45
C ALA A 9 -5.13 -2.67 -2.69
N TYR A 10 -3.82 -2.85 -2.57
CA TYR A 10 -2.84 -2.62 -3.63
C TYR A 10 -2.15 -3.93 -4.01
N LEU A 11 -1.99 -4.14 -5.32
CA LEU A 11 -1.18 -5.23 -5.87
C LEU A 11 0.28 -4.79 -6.08
N ALA A 12 1.20 -5.48 -5.42
CA ALA A 12 2.62 -5.50 -5.75
C ALA A 12 2.90 -6.53 -6.83
N ILE A 13 3.66 -6.13 -7.84
CA ILE A 13 4.28 -7.03 -8.81
C ILE A 13 5.78 -6.96 -8.55
N LEU A 14 6.30 -7.95 -7.84
CA LEU A 14 7.73 -8.06 -7.56
C LEU A 14 8.34 -9.00 -8.61
N SER A 15 9.15 -8.44 -9.50
CA SER A 15 9.93 -9.22 -10.46
C SER A 15 11.29 -9.53 -9.84
N SER A 16 11.52 -10.80 -9.49
CA SER A 16 12.83 -11.27 -9.02
C SER A 16 13.27 -12.49 -9.82
N GLY A 17 14.40 -12.36 -10.54
CA GLY A 17 15.18 -13.51 -11.03
C GLY A 17 14.44 -14.51 -11.93
N GLY A 18 13.41 -14.11 -12.66
CA GLY A 18 12.69 -14.98 -13.61
C GLY A 18 11.32 -15.48 -13.14
N SER A 19 10.88 -15.17 -11.91
CA SER A 19 9.50 -15.36 -11.46
C SER A 19 8.83 -14.01 -11.19
N THR A 20 7.67 -13.77 -11.78
CA THR A 20 6.77 -12.69 -11.36
C THR A 20 5.99 -13.15 -10.13
N PHE A 21 6.30 -12.57 -8.97
CA PHE A 21 5.52 -12.76 -7.75
C PHE A 21 4.52 -11.63 -7.60
N SER A 22 3.27 -11.98 -7.31
CA SER A 22 2.18 -11.03 -7.07
C SER A 22 1.83 -11.07 -5.58
N HIS A 23 1.80 -9.91 -4.92
CA HIS A 23 1.46 -9.78 -3.50
C HIS A 23 0.41 -8.71 -3.31
N PHE A 24 -0.56 -8.92 -2.43
CA PHE A 24 -1.57 -7.91 -2.12
C PHE A 24 -1.35 -7.40 -0.71
N VAL A 25 -1.46 -6.09 -0.54
CA VAL A 25 -1.42 -5.45 0.78
C VAL A 25 -2.59 -4.50 0.93
N VAL A 26 -2.96 -4.19 2.17
CA VAL A 26 -3.90 -3.11 2.44
C VAL A 26 -3.12 -1.87 2.84
N VAL A 27 -3.44 -0.75 2.19
CA VAL A 27 -2.95 0.58 2.54
C VAL A 27 -4.00 1.25 3.40
N ASP A 28 -3.59 1.61 4.61
CA ASP A 28 -4.44 2.34 5.55
C ASP A 28 -4.37 3.86 5.31
N GLY A 29 -3.27 4.33 4.71
CA GLY A 29 -3.11 5.72 4.29
C GLY A 29 -1.66 6.14 4.10
N VAL A 30 -1.48 7.41 3.74
CA VAL A 30 -0.18 8.07 3.61
C VAL A 30 -0.03 9.09 4.75
N THR A 31 1.10 9.06 5.43
CA THR A 31 1.41 9.96 6.54
C THR A 31 2.87 10.43 6.49
N GLU A 32 3.29 11.27 7.44
CA GLU A 32 4.66 11.74 7.55
C GLU A 32 5.28 11.25 8.86
N ARG A 33 6.51 10.71 8.78
CA ARG A 33 7.29 10.28 9.94
C ARG A 33 8.70 10.84 9.83
N ALA A 34 9.11 11.62 10.82
CA ALA A 34 10.43 12.26 10.86
C ALA A 34 10.79 13.02 9.56
N GLY A 35 9.83 13.74 8.97
CA GLY A 35 10.04 14.48 7.72
C GLY A 35 9.93 13.65 6.43
N VAL A 36 9.64 12.34 6.54
CA VAL A 36 9.54 11.43 5.40
C VAL A 36 8.10 11.01 5.17
N LYS A 37 7.59 11.19 3.95
CA LYS A 37 6.29 10.62 3.55
C LYS A 37 6.37 9.10 3.49
N VAL A 38 5.48 8.45 4.21
CA VAL A 38 5.41 6.99 4.33
C VAL A 38 3.99 6.50 4.13
N VAL A 39 3.86 5.28 3.61
CA VAL A 39 2.61 4.55 3.46
C VAL A 39 2.49 3.59 4.63
N ALA A 40 1.35 3.62 5.35
CA ALA A 40 1.01 2.65 6.38
C ALA A 40 0.38 1.41 5.73
N ILE A 41 0.99 0.24 5.95
CA ILE A 41 0.68 -0.99 5.23
C ILE A 41 0.34 -2.10 6.21
N ARG A 42 -0.74 -2.83 5.94
CA ARG A 42 -1.08 -4.12 6.56
C ARG A 42 -0.85 -5.25 5.58
N ASP A 43 0.10 -6.11 5.92
CA ASP A 43 0.43 -7.31 5.17
C ASP A 43 -0.48 -8.47 5.58
N PRO A 44 -1.01 -9.28 4.62
CA PRO A 44 -1.79 -10.47 4.94
C PRO A 44 -1.08 -11.49 5.82
N HIS A 45 0.26 -11.44 5.95
CA HIS A 45 1.02 -12.26 6.89
C HIS A 45 0.95 -11.78 8.35
N GLY A 46 0.06 -10.82 8.67
CA GLY A 46 -0.18 -10.35 10.03
C GLY A 46 0.84 -9.33 10.52
N VAL A 47 1.59 -8.70 9.62
CA VAL A 47 2.62 -7.69 9.94
C VAL A 47 2.16 -6.33 9.44
N HIS A 48 2.36 -5.30 10.26
CA HIS A 48 2.07 -3.92 9.91
C HIS A 48 3.38 -3.13 9.85
N TYR A 49 3.58 -2.35 8.80
CA TYR A 49 4.82 -1.61 8.61
C TYR A 49 4.61 -0.31 7.84
N PHE A 50 5.65 0.53 7.86
CA PHE A 50 5.72 1.75 7.06
C PHE A 50 6.71 1.56 5.92
N SER A 51 6.31 1.92 4.71
CA SER A 51 7.21 2.03 3.57
C SER A 51 7.39 3.48 3.19
N ALA A 52 8.60 3.91 2.82
CA ALA A 52 8.78 5.20 2.18
C ALA A 52 7.91 5.27 0.92
N LEU A 53 7.25 6.41 0.67
CA LEU A 53 6.32 6.55 -0.44
C LEU A 53 6.96 6.16 -1.79
N SER A 54 8.17 6.63 -2.04
CA SER A 54 8.92 6.32 -3.26
C SER A 54 9.30 4.84 -3.41
N THR A 55 9.55 4.15 -2.30
CA THR A 55 9.80 2.70 -2.29
C THR A 55 8.49 1.93 -2.55
N PHE A 56 7.39 2.40 -1.98
CA PHE A 56 6.07 1.80 -2.19
C PHE A 56 5.67 1.90 -3.67
N GLU A 57 5.70 3.10 -4.25
CA GLU A 57 5.31 3.34 -5.67
C GLU A 57 6.15 2.52 -6.67
N ARG A 58 7.43 2.25 -6.35
CA ARG A 58 8.29 1.42 -7.20
C ARG A 58 7.91 -0.06 -7.18
N ASN A 59 7.48 -0.56 -6.02
CA ASN A 59 7.24 -1.98 -5.79
C ASN A 59 5.76 -2.37 -5.99
N PHE A 60 4.86 -1.40 -5.82
CA PHE A 60 3.42 -1.53 -5.94
C PHE A 60 2.94 -0.67 -7.11
N SER A 61 3.03 -1.26 -8.31
CA SER A 61 2.62 -0.64 -9.58
C SER A 61 1.35 -1.27 -10.17
N GLY A 62 0.75 -2.23 -9.47
CA GLY A 62 -0.43 -2.96 -9.92
C GLY A 62 -1.74 -2.22 -9.69
N ASP A 63 -2.84 -2.94 -9.92
CA ASP A 63 -4.18 -2.41 -9.74
C ASP A 63 -4.50 -2.07 -8.28
N VAL A 64 -5.34 -1.05 -8.12
CA VAL A 64 -5.89 -0.64 -6.83
C VAL A 64 -7.35 -1.06 -6.76
N VAL A 65 -7.69 -1.84 -5.73
CA VAL A 65 -9.08 -2.19 -5.44
C VAL A 65 -9.56 -1.31 -4.31
N VAL A 66 -10.53 -0.45 -4.62
CA VAL A 66 -11.19 0.44 -3.66
C VAL A 66 -12.64 -0.05 -3.47
N PRO A 67 -13.13 -0.20 -2.22
CA PRO A 67 -14.53 -0.54 -1.98
C PRO A 67 -15.48 0.47 -2.66
N ARG A 68 -16.52 -0.04 -3.33
CA ARG A 68 -17.57 0.81 -3.90
C ARG A 68 -18.22 1.66 -2.81
N GLY A 69 -18.32 2.96 -3.05
CA GLY A 69 -18.87 3.95 -2.11
C GLY A 69 -17.82 4.77 -1.35
N VAL A 70 -16.53 4.44 -1.47
CA VAL A 70 -15.41 5.22 -0.91
C VAL A 70 -14.80 6.18 -1.94
N GLN A 71 -15.02 5.93 -3.24
CA GLN A 71 -14.64 6.84 -4.32
C GLN A 71 -15.54 8.09 -4.29
N LYS A 72 -15.05 9.21 -3.79
CA LYS A 72 -15.69 10.53 -3.92
C LYS A 72 -14.71 11.57 -4.43
#